data_AF-A0A352X5U7-F1
#
_entry.id   AF-A0A352X5U7-F1
#
_cell.length_a   1.000
_cell.length_b   1.000
_cell.length_c   1.000
_cell.angle_alpha   90.00
_cell.angle_beta   90.00
_cell.angle_gamma   90.00
#
_symmetry.space_group_name_H-M   'P 1'
#
loop_
_entity.id
_entity.type
_entity.pdbx_description
1 polymer ?
#
loop_
_entity_poly.entity_id
_entity_poly.type
_entity_poly.pdbx_seq_one_letter_code
_entity_poly.pdbx_strand_id
1 'polypeptide(L)'
;GGAVAISARQLNVKESVIVAGIANNAGFPGAKAGDISLNATEAKLDISILINQVSRQSIGDGGNINIAAQRLNLTGGTQIASATAGRGNTGNVTIKVSENINLDGQRSNGVPSTIGSVAALGSEGNGGNVEITTGTLNVTNGGQIQAATSGRGNAGNATIVASNSINLDGEGKIGASAIGSVVSPGAVGNGGMLSLTAPTLNLTNGAQIQA
;
A
#
# COMPACT_ATOMS: atom_id res chain seq x y z
N GLY A 1 5.20 9.82 16.31
CA GLY A 1 5.08 10.95 15.36
C GLY A 1 3.68 11.51 15.38
N GLY A 2 3.48 12.71 14.87
CA GLY A 2 2.15 13.32 14.71
C GLY A 2 1.33 12.63 13.61
N ALA A 3 0.02 12.87 13.62
CA ALA A 3 -0.89 12.42 12.58
C ALA A 3 -1.00 13.47 11.46
N VAL A 4 -1.34 13.02 10.25
CA VAL A 4 -1.63 13.89 9.10
C VAL A 4 -3.08 13.67 8.66
N ALA A 5 -3.84 14.75 8.52
CA ALA A 5 -5.21 14.69 8.01
C ALA A 5 -5.38 15.73 6.89
N ILE A 6 -5.84 15.29 5.72
CA ILE A 6 -6.12 16.14 4.57
C ILE A 6 -7.57 15.92 4.14
N SER A 7 -8.30 17.02 3.96
CA SER A 7 -9.66 17.01 3.42
C SER A 7 -9.77 18.04 2.31
N ALA A 8 -10.10 17.59 1.10
CA ALA A 8 -10.18 18.46 -0.06
C ALA A 8 -11.14 17.91 -1.09
N ARG A 9 -11.91 18.74 -1.79
CA ARG A 9 -12.71 18.25 -2.93
C ARG A 9 -11.80 17.63 -4.00
N GLN A 10 -10.73 18.33 -4.37
CA GLN A 10 -9.72 17.87 -5.31
C GLN A 10 -8.36 17.91 -4.63
N LEU A 11 -7.73 16.74 -4.47
CA LEU A 11 -6.38 16.60 -3.95
C LEU A 11 -5.45 16.23 -5.10
N ASN A 12 -4.56 17.14 -5.46
CA ASN A 12 -3.50 16.90 -6.44
C ASN A 12 -2.16 16.90 -5.72
N VAL A 13 -1.49 15.75 -5.68
CA VAL A 13 -0.15 15.59 -5.11
C VAL A 13 0.75 15.19 -6.25
N LYS A 14 1.75 16.02 -6.55
CA LYS A 14 2.71 15.76 -7.62
C LYS A 14 4.12 15.93 -7.09
N GLU A 15 4.99 14.96 -7.36
CA GLU A 15 6.40 15.01 -6.99
C GLU A 15 6.60 15.38 -5.50
N SER A 16 5.69 14.92 -4.64
CA SER A 16 5.58 15.38 -3.25
C SER A 16 5.54 14.21 -2.29
N VAL A 17 5.86 14.51 -1.02
CA VAL A 17 5.89 13.51 0.06
C VAL A 17 4.95 13.93 1.18
N ILE A 18 4.08 13.02 1.59
CA ILE A 18 3.26 13.11 2.79
C ILE A 18 3.74 11.99 3.73
N VAL A 19 4.22 12.36 4.92
CA VAL A 19 4.88 11.43 5.82
C VAL A 19 4.36 11.55 7.25
N ALA A 20 4.12 10.40 7.87
CA ALA A 20 3.99 10.22 9.30
C ALA A 20 4.90 9.06 9.73
N GLY A 21 5.10 8.84 11.03
CA GLY A 21 5.93 7.73 11.47
C GLY A 21 6.67 7.91 12.79
N ILE A 22 7.63 6.99 13.00
CA ILE A 22 8.66 7.03 14.04
C ILE A 22 10.01 7.16 13.33
N ALA A 23 10.73 8.24 13.65
CA ALA A 23 12.02 8.55 13.05
C ALA A 23 13.13 7.58 13.51
N ASN A 24 14.28 7.64 12.83
CA ASN A 24 15.45 6.82 13.20
C ASN A 24 15.83 7.05 14.67
N ASN A 25 16.20 5.96 15.36
CA ASN A 25 16.61 5.98 16.77
C ASN A 25 15.56 6.56 17.73
N ALA A 26 14.29 6.61 17.32
CA ALA A 26 13.20 7.10 18.15
C ALA A 26 12.25 5.96 18.59
N GLY A 27 11.30 6.32 19.45
CA GLY A 27 10.29 5.40 19.96
C GLY A 27 10.76 4.59 21.17
N PHE A 28 9.85 3.76 21.67
CA PHE A 28 10.01 2.94 22.86
C PHE A 28 9.03 1.77 22.77
N PRO A 29 9.17 0.69 23.55
CA PRO A 29 8.21 -0.40 23.56
C PRO A 29 6.78 0.10 23.82
N GLY A 30 5.86 -0.14 22.87
CA GLY A 30 4.48 0.34 22.92
C GLY A 30 4.24 1.73 22.31
N ALA A 31 5.28 2.40 21.77
CA ALA A 31 5.09 3.60 20.98
C ALA A 31 4.29 3.29 19.71
N LYS A 32 3.47 4.26 19.26
CA LYS A 32 2.70 4.16 18.02
C LYS A 32 2.82 5.45 17.20
N ALA A 33 3.00 5.34 15.89
CA ALA A 33 2.96 6.50 15.02
C ALA A 33 1.53 7.02 14.83
N GLY A 34 1.39 8.32 14.59
CA GLY A 34 0.11 8.90 14.18
C GLY A 34 -0.28 8.42 12.78
N ASP A 35 -1.58 8.40 12.51
CA ASP A 35 -2.15 7.93 11.24
C ASP A 35 -2.05 9.00 10.14
N ILE A 36 -2.18 8.57 8.89
CA ILE A 36 -2.39 9.44 7.74
C ILE A 36 -3.82 9.23 7.24
N SER A 37 -4.60 10.30 7.15
CA SER A 37 -5.98 10.24 6.65
C SER A 37 -6.18 11.21 5.49
N LEU A 38 -6.63 10.70 4.34
CA LEU A 38 -6.99 11.50 3.17
C LEU A 38 -8.49 11.34 2.89
N ASN A 39 -9.21 12.46 2.81
CA ASN A 39 -10.60 12.49 2.38
C ASN A 39 -10.73 13.44 1.17
N ALA A 40 -11.17 12.91 0.04
CA ALA A 40 -11.42 13.73 -1.14
C ALA A 40 -12.61 13.29 -1.97
N THR A 41 -13.05 14.14 -2.91
CA THR A 41 -13.88 13.66 -4.02
C THR A 41 -12.96 13.02 -5.06
N GLU A 42 -11.96 13.78 -5.49
CA GLU A 42 -10.95 13.35 -6.46
C GLU A 42 -9.57 13.41 -5.82
N ALA A 43 -8.86 12.29 -5.81
CA ALA A 43 -7.46 12.23 -5.39
C ALA A 43 -6.58 11.77 -6.55
N LYS A 44 -5.61 12.60 -6.93
CA LYS A 44 -4.59 12.28 -7.93
C LYS A 44 -3.21 12.43 -7.31
N LEU A 45 -2.48 11.33 -7.25
CA LEU A 45 -1.09 11.28 -6.80
C LEU A 45 -0.23 10.85 -7.99
N ASP A 46 0.73 11.69 -8.35
CA ASP A 46 1.66 11.46 -9.47
C ASP A 46 3.09 11.63 -8.98
N ILE A 47 3.95 10.61 -9.21
CA ILE A 47 5.35 10.65 -8.77
C ILE A 47 5.48 10.98 -7.26
N SER A 48 4.53 10.53 -6.45
CA SER A 48 4.39 10.98 -5.06
C SER A 48 4.53 9.84 -4.05
N ILE A 49 4.85 10.20 -2.81
CA ILE A 49 4.99 9.25 -1.70
C ILE A 49 4.03 9.64 -0.58
N LEU A 50 3.21 8.69 -0.14
CA LEU A 50 2.37 8.76 1.05
C LEU A 50 2.81 7.63 1.97
N ILE A 51 3.58 7.93 3.01
CA ILE A 51 4.24 6.90 3.82
C ILE A 51 4.04 7.08 5.32
N ASN A 52 3.65 6.00 6.00
CA ASN A 52 3.72 5.90 7.45
C ASN A 52 4.86 4.94 7.82
N GLN A 53 5.96 5.48 8.35
CA GLN A 53 7.19 4.70 8.48
C GLN A 53 7.69 4.58 9.92
N VAL A 54 7.92 3.35 10.37
CA VAL A 54 8.78 3.05 11.51
C VAL A 54 10.20 2.85 10.98
N SER A 55 11.10 3.78 11.27
CA SER A 55 12.42 3.83 10.65
C SER A 55 13.39 2.77 11.20
N ARG A 56 14.57 2.62 10.59
CA ARG A 56 15.60 1.70 11.08
C ARG A 56 15.99 2.05 12.52
N GLN A 57 16.32 1.02 13.29
CA GLN A 57 16.75 1.14 14.70
C GLN A 57 15.74 1.83 15.62
N SER A 58 14.50 2.02 15.17
CA SER A 58 13.41 2.55 15.99
C SER A 58 12.57 1.41 16.58
N ILE A 59 11.85 1.70 17.66
CA ILE A 59 10.95 0.76 18.32
C ILE A 59 9.55 1.39 18.41
N GLY A 60 8.55 0.68 17.92
CA GLY A 60 7.14 1.07 18.00
C GLY A 60 6.36 0.63 16.76
N ASP A 61 5.04 0.66 16.88
CA ASP A 61 4.14 0.26 15.80
C ASP A 61 3.87 1.42 14.83
N GLY A 62 3.72 1.07 13.55
CA GLY A 62 3.34 1.98 12.49
C GLY A 62 1.92 2.50 12.66
N GLY A 63 1.67 3.70 12.15
CA GLY A 63 0.34 4.25 12.05
C GLY A 63 -0.34 3.74 10.78
N ASN A 64 -1.65 3.85 10.76
CA ASN A 64 -2.47 3.45 9.62
C ASN A 64 -2.45 4.51 8.52
N ILE A 65 -2.78 4.08 7.31
CA ILE A 65 -3.14 4.98 6.20
C ILE A 65 -4.59 4.71 5.84
N ASN A 66 -5.42 5.76 5.94
CA ASN A 66 -6.83 5.72 5.61
C ASN A 66 -7.12 6.67 4.45
N ILE A 67 -7.69 6.16 3.35
CA ILE A 67 -8.06 6.98 2.18
C ILE A 67 -9.55 6.78 1.89
N ALA A 68 -10.28 7.89 1.83
CA ALA A 68 -11.66 7.94 1.37
C ALA A 68 -11.73 8.84 0.13
N ALA A 69 -12.21 8.32 -1.00
CA ALA A 69 -12.42 9.14 -2.20
C ALA A 69 -13.64 8.70 -3.03
N GLN A 70 -14.00 9.47 -4.06
CA GLN A 70 -14.84 8.96 -5.15
C GLN A 70 -13.97 8.34 -6.24
N ARG A 71 -12.86 9.00 -6.60
CA ARG A 71 -11.86 8.48 -7.53
C ARG A 71 -10.45 8.66 -6.97
N LEU A 72 -9.62 7.65 -7.19
CA LEU A 72 -8.22 7.64 -6.78
C LEU A 72 -7.34 7.24 -7.98
N ASN A 73 -6.45 8.13 -8.39
CA ASN A 73 -5.50 7.90 -9.48
C ASN A 73 -4.08 7.94 -8.94
N LEU A 74 -3.34 6.85 -9.13
CA LEU A 74 -1.97 6.67 -8.68
C LEU A 74 -1.09 6.38 -9.90
N THR A 75 -0.24 7.34 -10.26
CA THR A 75 0.57 7.28 -11.48
C THR A 75 2.04 7.59 -11.20
N GLY A 76 2.89 7.29 -12.18
CA GLY A 76 4.28 7.76 -12.17
C GLY A 76 5.12 7.19 -11.03
N GLY A 77 4.88 5.94 -10.65
CA GLY A 77 5.60 5.28 -9.55
C GLY A 77 5.24 5.84 -8.18
N THR A 78 3.96 6.15 -7.97
CA THR A 78 3.44 6.67 -6.70
C THR A 78 3.38 5.57 -5.65
N GLN A 79 3.80 5.84 -4.42
CA GLN A 79 3.84 4.85 -3.34
C GLN A 79 2.95 5.26 -2.18
N ILE A 80 1.95 4.44 -1.88
CA ILE A 80 1.16 4.51 -0.63
C ILE A 80 1.59 3.34 0.24
N ALA A 81 2.28 3.62 1.34
CA ALA A 81 2.90 2.56 2.14
C ALA A 81 2.83 2.80 3.64
N SER A 82 2.32 1.83 4.41
CA SER A 82 2.69 1.70 5.82
C SER A 82 3.86 0.72 5.91
N ALA A 83 4.97 1.12 6.53
CA ALA A 83 6.20 0.35 6.48
C ALA A 83 6.95 0.37 7.82
N THR A 84 7.61 -0.73 8.14
CA THR A 84 8.53 -0.82 9.28
C THR A 84 9.87 -1.33 8.80
N ALA A 85 10.94 -0.63 9.18
CA ALA A 85 12.32 -1.06 9.02
C ALA A 85 13.00 -1.22 10.40
N GLY A 86 12.23 -1.08 11.48
CA GLY A 86 12.67 -1.18 12.87
C GLY A 86 12.04 -2.37 13.58
N ARG A 87 11.80 -2.22 14.89
CA ARG A 87 11.07 -3.21 15.71
C ARG A 87 9.67 -2.72 16.00
N GLY A 88 8.66 -3.52 15.67
CA GLY A 88 7.25 -3.18 15.78
C GLY A 88 6.51 -3.44 14.47
N ASN A 89 5.19 -3.63 14.57
CA ASN A 89 4.36 -4.00 13.43
C ASN A 89 4.13 -2.79 12.50
N THR A 90 3.86 -3.04 11.22
CA THR A 90 3.34 -1.97 10.36
C THR A 90 1.89 -1.66 10.68
N GLY A 91 1.43 -0.47 10.31
CA GLY A 91 0.01 -0.15 10.33
C GLY A 91 -0.73 -0.70 9.12
N ASN A 92 -2.05 -0.66 9.15
CA ASN A 92 -2.88 -1.09 8.04
C ASN A 92 -3.00 0.01 6.97
N VAL A 93 -3.30 -0.40 5.74
CA VAL A 93 -3.72 0.51 4.67
C VAL A 93 -5.16 0.20 4.31
N THR A 94 -6.06 1.16 4.55
CA THR A 94 -7.49 1.05 4.25
C THR A 94 -7.89 2.09 3.22
N ILE A 95 -8.40 1.66 2.08
CA ILE A 95 -8.80 2.53 0.97
C ILE A 95 -10.26 2.25 0.61
N LYS A 96 -11.11 3.27 0.73
CA LYS A 96 -12.54 3.23 0.41
C LYS A 96 -12.83 4.25 -0.68
N VAL A 97 -13.07 3.78 -1.89
CA VAL A 97 -13.24 4.65 -3.06
C VAL A 97 -14.55 4.33 -3.76
N SER A 98 -15.52 5.24 -3.80
CA SER A 98 -16.86 4.85 -4.25
C SER A 98 -16.98 4.49 -5.73
N GLU A 99 -16.12 5.01 -6.60
CA GLU A 99 -16.18 4.78 -8.05
C GLU A 99 -14.99 3.95 -8.56
N ASN A 100 -13.81 4.54 -8.71
CA ASN A 100 -12.67 3.87 -9.34
C ASN A 100 -11.33 4.16 -8.67
N ILE A 101 -10.51 3.11 -8.61
CA ILE A 101 -9.09 3.18 -8.30
C ILE A 101 -8.33 2.80 -9.57
N ASN A 102 -7.48 3.71 -10.04
CA ASN A 102 -6.55 3.45 -11.14
C ASN A 102 -5.12 3.47 -10.57
N LEU A 103 -4.50 2.29 -10.53
CA LEU A 103 -3.11 2.10 -10.12
C LEU A 103 -2.27 1.76 -11.35
N ASP A 104 -1.60 2.78 -11.89
CA ASP A 104 -0.73 2.65 -13.06
C ASP A 104 0.73 2.63 -12.63
N GLY A 105 1.40 1.49 -12.85
CA GLY A 105 2.78 1.27 -12.44
C GLY A 105 3.84 2.02 -13.26
N GLN A 106 3.52 2.57 -14.44
CA GLN A 106 4.56 2.99 -15.38
C GLN A 106 5.39 4.17 -14.87
N ARG A 107 6.67 3.93 -14.56
CA ARG A 107 7.70 4.95 -14.39
C ARG A 107 8.96 4.59 -15.16
N SER A 108 9.54 5.57 -15.85
CA SER A 108 10.73 5.38 -16.71
C SER A 108 11.98 4.88 -15.97
N ASN A 109 12.05 5.07 -14.65
CA ASN A 109 13.17 4.66 -13.81
C ASN A 109 13.00 3.28 -13.14
N GLY A 110 11.95 2.52 -13.50
CA GLY A 110 11.74 1.18 -12.97
C GLY A 110 10.97 1.08 -11.65
N VAL A 111 10.56 2.20 -11.04
CA VAL A 111 9.82 2.18 -9.76
C VAL A 111 8.31 2.01 -10.00
N PRO A 112 7.69 0.92 -9.52
CA PRO A 112 6.25 0.71 -9.67
C PRO A 112 5.45 1.66 -8.78
N SER A 113 4.21 1.94 -9.20
CA SER A 113 3.21 2.51 -8.29
C SER A 113 2.71 1.41 -7.36
N THR A 114 2.65 1.69 -6.07
CA THR A 114 2.36 0.69 -5.04
C THR A 114 1.32 1.15 -4.02
N ILE A 115 0.49 0.21 -3.57
CA ILE A 115 -0.30 0.32 -2.34
C ILE A 115 0.13 -0.83 -1.45
N GLY A 116 0.61 -0.57 -0.24
CA GLY A 116 0.99 -1.69 0.62
C GLY A 116 1.21 -1.42 2.09
N SER A 117 1.20 -2.50 2.84
CA SER A 117 1.69 -2.55 4.22
C SER A 117 2.80 -3.59 4.30
N VAL A 118 4.04 -3.14 4.53
CA VAL A 118 5.24 -3.96 4.32
C VAL A 118 6.21 -3.90 5.49
N ALA A 119 6.47 -5.05 6.10
CA ALA A 119 7.62 -5.23 6.99
C ALA A 119 8.89 -5.39 6.15
N ALA A 120 9.76 -4.39 6.16
CA ALA A 120 10.90 -4.31 5.27
C ALA A 120 12.05 -5.25 5.69
N LEU A 121 13.01 -5.45 4.77
CA LEU A 121 14.19 -6.25 5.07
C LEU A 121 14.92 -5.75 6.33
N GLY A 122 15.19 -6.68 7.25
CA GLY A 122 15.85 -6.40 8.52
C GLY A 122 14.94 -5.88 9.63
N SER A 123 13.63 -5.73 9.39
CA SER A 123 12.66 -5.40 10.44
C SER A 123 12.29 -6.62 11.28
N GLU A 124 11.79 -6.35 12.48
CA GLU A 124 11.19 -7.34 13.38
C GLU A 124 9.77 -6.88 13.75
N GLY A 125 8.76 -7.50 13.16
CA GLY A 125 7.37 -7.09 13.25
C GLY A 125 6.58 -7.64 12.08
N ASN A 126 5.27 -7.77 12.26
CA ASN A 126 4.39 -8.25 11.21
C ASN A 126 4.10 -7.16 10.19
N GLY A 127 3.88 -7.59 8.94
CA GLY A 127 3.17 -6.79 7.95
C GLY A 127 1.71 -6.59 8.37
N GLY A 128 1.14 -5.47 7.96
CA GLY A 128 -0.22 -5.06 8.25
C GLY A 128 -1.14 -5.42 7.10
N ASN A 129 -2.44 -5.27 7.34
CA ASN A 129 -3.43 -5.60 6.33
C ASN A 129 -3.57 -4.49 5.29
N VAL A 130 -3.91 -4.90 4.07
CA VAL A 130 -4.36 -4.00 3.01
C VAL A 130 -5.82 -4.30 2.73
N GLU A 131 -6.68 -3.31 2.94
CA GLU A 131 -8.12 -3.40 2.73
C GLU A 131 -8.56 -2.36 1.70
N ILE A 132 -9.13 -2.82 0.59
CA ILE A 132 -9.59 -1.96 -0.50
C ILE A 132 -11.05 -2.25 -0.78
N THR A 133 -11.87 -1.20 -0.80
CA THR A 133 -13.24 -1.26 -1.29
C THR A 133 -13.41 -0.25 -2.40
N THR A 134 -13.88 -0.70 -3.57
CA THR A 134 -14.11 0.20 -4.72
C THR A 134 -15.29 -0.19 -5.59
N GLY A 135 -15.69 0.67 -6.53
CA GLY A 135 -16.55 0.26 -7.63
C GLY A 135 -15.77 -0.60 -8.62
N THR A 136 -14.73 -0.01 -9.21
CA THR A 136 -13.79 -0.68 -10.11
C THR A 136 -12.36 -0.51 -9.62
N LEU A 137 -11.57 -1.59 -9.67
CA LEU A 137 -10.12 -1.55 -9.45
C LEU A 137 -9.42 -1.86 -10.78
N ASN A 138 -8.60 -0.93 -11.26
CA ASN A 138 -7.70 -1.15 -12.38
C ASN A 138 -6.25 -1.11 -11.89
N VAL A 139 -5.50 -2.18 -12.15
CA VAL A 139 -4.08 -2.27 -11.83
C VAL A 139 -3.34 -2.68 -13.09
N THR A 140 -2.54 -1.77 -13.63
CA THR A 140 -1.95 -1.88 -14.97
C THR A 140 -0.48 -1.48 -14.95
N ASN A 141 0.24 -1.81 -16.02
CA ASN A 141 1.60 -1.33 -16.29
C ASN A 141 2.61 -1.62 -15.16
N GLY A 142 2.46 -2.73 -14.44
CA GLY A 142 3.32 -3.12 -13.32
C GLY A 142 2.91 -2.52 -11.97
N GLY A 143 1.64 -2.09 -11.81
CA GLY A 143 1.10 -1.65 -10.53
C GLY A 143 1.06 -2.78 -9.49
N GLN A 144 1.29 -2.47 -8.22
CA GLN A 144 1.42 -3.49 -7.17
C GLN A 144 0.59 -3.18 -5.92
N ILE A 145 -0.12 -4.19 -5.41
CA ILE A 145 -0.82 -4.13 -4.12
C ILE A 145 -0.25 -5.21 -3.20
N GLN A 146 0.26 -4.86 -2.02
CA GLN A 146 1.05 -5.78 -1.20
C GLN A 146 0.78 -5.66 0.31
N ALA A 147 0.41 -6.77 0.93
CA ALA A 147 0.44 -6.97 2.38
C ALA A 147 1.55 -7.96 2.71
N ALA A 148 2.79 -7.51 2.83
CA ALA A 148 3.97 -8.38 2.73
C ALA A 148 4.94 -8.26 3.91
N THR A 149 5.82 -9.24 4.02
CA THR A 149 6.98 -9.21 4.90
C THR A 149 8.23 -9.65 4.14
N SER A 150 9.28 -8.85 4.24
CA SER A 150 10.64 -9.17 3.83
C SER A 150 11.58 -9.30 5.04
N GLY A 151 11.05 -9.13 6.26
CA GLY A 151 11.79 -9.18 7.52
C GLY A 151 11.46 -10.44 8.34
N ARG A 152 11.46 -10.27 9.67
CA ARG A 152 11.01 -11.29 10.62
C ARG A 152 9.64 -10.91 11.16
N GLY A 153 8.63 -11.72 10.87
CA GLY A 153 7.23 -11.48 11.19
C GLY A 153 6.34 -11.99 10.05
N ASN A 154 5.07 -12.23 10.34
CA ASN A 154 4.10 -12.70 9.36
C ASN A 154 3.75 -11.60 8.36
N ALA A 155 3.36 -11.99 7.14
CA ALA A 155 2.71 -11.10 6.20
C ALA A 155 1.30 -10.75 6.72
N GLY A 156 0.78 -9.60 6.29
CA GLY A 156 -0.61 -9.22 6.57
C GLY A 156 -1.56 -9.74 5.49
N ASN A 157 -2.86 -9.66 5.74
CA ASN A 157 -3.88 -10.05 4.76
C ASN A 157 -4.11 -8.95 3.72
N ALA A 158 -4.44 -9.33 2.50
CA ALA A 158 -4.91 -8.42 1.46
C ALA A 158 -6.37 -8.76 1.11
N THR A 159 -7.29 -7.84 1.37
CA THR A 159 -8.72 -7.99 1.07
C THR A 159 -9.18 -6.89 0.14
N ILE A 160 -9.70 -7.26 -1.03
CA ILE A 160 -10.16 -6.33 -2.04
C ILE A 160 -11.58 -6.69 -2.44
N VAL A 161 -12.48 -5.73 -2.30
CA VAL A 161 -13.89 -5.85 -2.66
C VAL A 161 -14.22 -4.78 -3.70
N ALA A 162 -14.57 -5.19 -4.91
CA ALA A 162 -15.04 -4.30 -5.96
C ALA A 162 -16.51 -4.58 -6.28
N SER A 163 -17.37 -3.54 -6.31
CA SER A 163 -18.78 -3.73 -6.62
C SER A 163 -19.06 -4.01 -8.10
N ASN A 164 -18.11 -3.68 -8.99
CA ASN A 164 -18.25 -3.83 -10.43
C ASN A 164 -17.20 -4.80 -10.98
N SER A 165 -15.91 -4.46 -10.88
CA SER A 165 -14.84 -5.29 -11.43
C SER A 165 -13.47 -5.05 -10.82
N ILE A 166 -12.63 -6.09 -10.88
CA ILE A 166 -11.20 -6.02 -10.67
C ILE A 166 -10.53 -6.38 -11.99
N ASN A 167 -9.72 -5.47 -12.54
CA ASN A 167 -8.96 -5.66 -13.77
C ASN A 167 -7.47 -5.56 -13.44
N LEU A 168 -6.76 -6.67 -13.58
CA LEU A 168 -5.31 -6.78 -13.40
C LEU A 168 -4.68 -7.12 -14.75
N ASP A 169 -3.86 -6.21 -15.26
CA ASP A 169 -3.15 -6.38 -16.52
C ASP A 169 -1.65 -6.51 -16.26
N GLY A 170 -1.11 -7.70 -16.52
CA GLY A 170 0.30 -8.03 -16.29
C GLY A 170 1.27 -7.41 -17.27
N GLU A 171 0.81 -6.79 -18.37
CA GLU A 171 1.72 -6.12 -19.28
C GLU A 171 2.31 -4.87 -18.61
N GLY A 172 3.63 -4.83 -18.43
CA GLY A 172 4.31 -3.72 -17.80
C GLY A 172 5.81 -3.70 -18.10
N LYS A 173 6.35 -2.52 -18.40
CA LYS A 173 7.80 -2.34 -18.69
C LYS A 173 8.70 -2.70 -17.50
N ILE A 174 8.14 -2.75 -16.30
CA ILE A 174 8.85 -2.88 -15.03
C ILE A 174 8.50 -4.20 -14.31
N GLY A 175 7.78 -5.10 -14.98
CA GLY A 175 7.28 -6.35 -14.42
C GLY A 175 5.75 -6.44 -14.46
N ALA A 176 5.24 -7.58 -14.03
CA ALA A 176 3.81 -7.85 -14.00
C ALA A 176 3.10 -7.03 -12.94
N SER A 177 1.90 -6.56 -13.26
CA SER A 177 0.98 -6.06 -12.23
C SER A 177 0.59 -7.20 -11.28
N ALA A 178 0.61 -6.92 -9.99
CA ALA A 178 0.52 -7.96 -8.97
C ALA A 178 -0.28 -7.55 -7.73
N ILE A 179 -0.98 -8.52 -7.14
CA ILE A 179 -1.62 -8.38 -5.82
C ILE A 179 -1.10 -9.51 -4.94
N GLY A 180 -0.57 -9.19 -3.76
CA GLY A 180 0.08 -10.20 -2.93
C GLY A 180 -0.02 -10.03 -1.42
N SER A 181 0.02 -11.16 -0.72
CA SER A 181 0.03 -11.29 0.74
C SER A 181 1.22 -12.17 1.18
N VAL A 182 2.44 -11.74 0.85
CA VAL A 182 3.59 -12.67 0.69
C VAL A 182 4.69 -12.52 1.74
N VAL A 183 5.37 -13.65 2.00
CA VAL A 183 6.67 -13.70 2.68
C VAL A 183 7.76 -13.75 1.61
N SER A 184 8.59 -12.71 1.52
CA SER A 184 9.66 -12.64 0.52
C SER A 184 10.73 -13.71 0.74
N PRO A 185 11.47 -14.13 -0.30
CA PRO A 185 12.60 -15.04 -0.14
C PRO A 185 13.60 -14.55 0.92
N GLY A 186 13.94 -15.43 1.87
CA GLY A 186 14.86 -15.12 2.98
C GLY A 186 14.21 -14.44 4.19
N ALA A 187 12.92 -14.05 4.10
CA ALA A 187 12.14 -13.59 5.24
C ALA A 187 11.67 -14.77 6.11
N VAL A 188 11.29 -14.47 7.35
CA VAL A 188 10.80 -15.47 8.31
C VAL A 188 9.42 -15.08 8.79
N GLY A 189 8.42 -15.89 8.47
CA GLY A 189 7.03 -15.69 8.86
C GLY A 189 6.10 -16.56 8.03
N ASN A 190 4.80 -16.45 8.31
CA ASN A 190 3.76 -17.07 7.51
C ASN A 190 3.17 -16.06 6.51
N GLY A 191 2.77 -16.55 5.34
CA GLY A 191 1.96 -15.79 4.37
C GLY A 191 0.60 -15.42 4.96
N GLY A 192 -0.01 -14.38 4.41
CA GLY A 192 -1.34 -13.96 4.81
C GLY A 192 -2.41 -14.50 3.86
N MET A 193 -3.66 -14.18 4.18
CA MET A 193 -4.79 -14.45 3.30
C MET A 193 -4.91 -13.36 2.24
N LEU A 194 -5.13 -13.78 0.99
CA LEU A 194 -5.51 -12.91 -0.12
C LEU A 194 -6.95 -13.23 -0.55
N SER A 195 -7.84 -12.24 -0.45
CA SER A 195 -9.24 -12.35 -0.85
C SER A 195 -9.60 -11.24 -1.85
N LEU A 196 -10.09 -11.63 -3.02
CA LEU A 196 -10.60 -10.74 -4.05
C LEU A 196 -12.06 -11.07 -4.30
N THR A 197 -12.94 -10.07 -4.25
CA THR A 197 -14.38 -10.26 -4.47
C THR A 197 -14.89 -9.20 -5.44
N ALA A 198 -15.45 -9.63 -6.56
CA ALA A 198 -16.09 -8.77 -7.55
C ALA A 198 -17.04 -9.58 -8.43
N PRO A 199 -18.05 -8.94 -9.06
CA PRO A 199 -18.84 -9.57 -10.11
C PRO A 199 -17.98 -10.05 -11.29
N THR A 200 -16.94 -9.29 -11.64
CA THR A 200 -16.01 -9.61 -12.71
C THR A 200 -14.55 -9.47 -12.23
N LEU A 201 -13.75 -10.50 -12.43
CA LEU A 201 -12.31 -10.50 -12.19
C LEU A 201 -11.58 -10.83 -13.51
N ASN A 202 -10.86 -9.87 -14.06
CA ASN A 202 -10.08 -10.02 -15.29
C ASN A 202 -8.59 -10.04 -14.96
N LEU A 203 -7.91 -11.13 -15.33
CA LEU A 203 -6.46 -11.28 -15.24
C LEU A 203 -5.91 -11.47 -16.65
N THR A 204 -5.20 -10.47 -17.17
CA THR A 204 -4.68 -10.49 -18.54
C THR A 204 -3.15 -10.36 -18.57
N ASN A 205 -2.55 -10.78 -19.68
CA ASN A 205 -1.14 -10.54 -20.01
C ASN A 205 -0.13 -10.90 -18.89
N GLY A 206 -0.36 -11.99 -18.16
CA GLY A 206 0.57 -12.47 -17.13
C GLY A 206 0.42 -11.80 -15.76
N ALA A 207 -0.73 -11.19 -15.48
CA ALA A 207 -1.11 -10.68 -14.16
C ALA A 207 -0.89 -11.72 -13.04
N GLN A 208 -0.45 -11.26 -11.86
CA GLN A 208 -0.06 -12.15 -10.75
C GLN A 208 -0.89 -11.92 -9.47
N ILE A 209 -1.28 -13.02 -8.84
CA ILE A 209 -1.95 -13.07 -7.53
C ILE A 209 -1.18 -14.08 -6.67
N GLN A 210 -0.72 -13.68 -5.48
CA GLN A 210 0.11 -14.54 -4.64
C GLN A 210 -0.18 -14.38 -3.14
N ALA A 211 -0.26 -15.49 -2.42
CA ALA A 211 -0.32 -15.54 -0.95
C ALA A 211 0.81 -16.45 -0.44
#